data_AF-A0A2D4ITR7-F1
#
_entry.id   AF-A0A2D4ITR7-F1
#
_cell.length_a   1.000
_cell.length_b   1.000
_cell.length_c   1.000
_cell.angle_alpha   90.00
_cell.angle_beta   90.00
_cell.angle_gamma   90.00
#
_symmetry.space_group_name_H-M   'P 1'
#
loop_
_entity.id
_entity.type
_entity.pdbx_description
1 polymer ?
#
loop_
_entity_poly.entity_id
_entity_poly.type
_entity_poly.pdbx_seq_one_letter_code
_entity_poly.pdbx_strand_id
1 'polypeptide(L)'
;GLLEREELAQKIKSAKQNYFEDANKPGRWLSYKLRKERQCKKINHLINQQGQICYDSGEKKKIVREYYESLYYQKKVQEEEIQQYLQKANLPRIPKDVE
;
A
#
# COMPACT_ATOMS: atom_id res chain seq x y z
N GLY A 1 57.53 -25.34 1.98
CA GLY A 1 58.68 -24.43 1.89
C GLY A 1 58.36 -23.07 2.51
N LEU A 2 59.37 -22.22 2.74
CA LEU A 2 59.19 -20.85 3.27
C LEU A 2 58.20 -20.03 2.40
N LEU A 3 58.27 -20.22 1.07
CA LEU A 3 57.38 -19.62 0.07
C LEU A 3 55.90 -19.98 0.29
N GLU A 4 55.59 -21.25 0.56
CA GLU A 4 54.20 -21.72 0.79
C GLU A 4 53.61 -21.11 2.07
N ARG A 5 54.44 -20.84 3.09
CA ARG A 5 54.00 -20.20 4.33
C ARG A 5 53.70 -18.72 4.11
N GLU A 6 54.48 -18.04 3.28
CA GLU A 6 54.24 -16.64 2.89
C GLU A 6 52.97 -16.48 2.05
N GLU A 7 52.74 -17.37 1.09
CA GLU A 7 51.49 -17.40 0.31
C GLU A 7 50.26 -17.63 1.19
N LEU A 8 50.36 -18.56 2.14
CA LEU A 8 49.28 -18.83 3.09
C LEU A 8 48.99 -17.59 3.96
N ALA A 9 50.03 -16.90 4.43
CA ALA A 9 49.89 -15.68 5.21
C ALA A 9 49.22 -14.55 4.40
N GLN A 10 49.58 -14.40 3.12
CA GLN A 10 48.93 -13.43 2.23
C GLN A 10 47.45 -13.76 2.01
N LYS A 11 47.10 -15.04 1.78
CA LYS A 11 45.70 -15.47 1.63
C LYS A 11 44.87 -15.16 2.87
N ILE A 12 45.42 -15.39 4.06
CA ILE A 12 44.76 -15.05 5.33
C ILE A 12 44.56 -13.54 5.46
N LYS A 13 45.57 -12.74 5.09
CA LYS A 13 45.48 -11.28 5.12
C LYS A 13 44.40 -10.77 4.16
N SER A 14 44.35 -11.28 2.94
CA SER A 14 43.32 -10.94 1.96
C SER A 14 41.93 -11.35 2.42
N ALA A 15 41.77 -12.55 3.00
CA ALA A 15 40.48 -12.99 3.56
C ALA A 15 39.99 -12.06 4.69
N LYS A 16 40.89 -11.64 5.58
CA LYS A 16 40.57 -10.67 6.64
C LYS A 16 40.21 -9.29 6.08
N GLN A 17 40.92 -8.82 5.07
CA GLN A 17 40.64 -7.55 4.41
C GLN A 17 39.26 -7.57 3.73
N ASN A 18 38.98 -8.62 2.96
CA ASN A 18 37.68 -8.80 2.30
C ASN A 18 36.55 -8.83 3.35
N TYR A 19 36.72 -9.56 4.45
CA TYR A 19 35.75 -9.59 5.53
C TYR A 19 35.52 -8.20 6.14
N PHE A 20 36.58 -7.39 6.35
CA PHE A 20 36.44 -6.05 6.90
C PHE A 20 35.72 -5.09 5.93
N GLU A 21 36.03 -5.17 4.64
CA GLU A 21 35.36 -4.39 3.60
C GLU A 21 33.89 -4.77 3.42
N ASP A 22 33.58 -6.06 3.59
CA ASP A 22 32.23 -6.61 3.43
C ASP A 22 31.38 -6.53 4.71
N ALA A 23 31.98 -6.52 5.90
CA ALA A 23 31.28 -6.59 7.18
C ALA A 23 30.22 -5.49 7.37
N ASN A 24 30.47 -4.29 6.81
CA ASN A 24 29.52 -3.18 6.90
C ASN A 24 28.48 -3.16 5.76
N LYS A 25 28.64 -3.98 4.72
CA LYS A 25 27.72 -3.99 3.57
C LYS A 25 26.31 -4.47 3.97
N PRO A 26 26.12 -5.56 4.74
CA PRO A 26 24.79 -5.98 5.19
C PRO A 26 24.10 -4.92 6.05
N GLY A 27 24.83 -4.28 6.97
CA GLY A 27 24.29 -3.22 7.83
C GLY A 27 23.85 -1.99 7.05
N ARG A 28 24.68 -1.54 6.09
CA ARG A 28 24.34 -0.45 5.17
C ARG A 28 23.13 -0.78 4.30
N TRP A 29 23.09 -2.00 3.75
CA TRP A 29 21.98 -2.44 2.90
C TRP A 29 20.67 -2.55 3.69
N LEU A 30 20.72 -3.10 4.91
CA LEU A 30 19.58 -3.14 5.83
C LEU A 30 19.09 -1.73 6.16
N SER A 31 20.00 -0.81 6.49
CA SER A 31 19.64 0.59 6.80
C SER A 31 18.98 1.28 5.60
N TYR A 32 19.51 1.05 4.39
CA TYR A 32 18.93 1.55 3.15
C TYR A 32 17.52 0.98 2.92
N LYS A 33 17.37 -0.34 3.07
CA LYS A 33 16.08 -1.04 2.90
C LYS A 33 15.03 -0.51 3.89
N LEU A 34 15.38 -0.40 5.17
CA LEU A 34 14.49 0.14 6.21
C LEU A 34 14.09 1.60 5.91
N ARG A 35 15.00 2.43 5.41
CA ARG A 35 14.69 3.81 5.01
C ARG A 35 13.69 3.84 3.85
N LYS A 36 13.87 2.99 2.84
CA LYS A 36 12.94 2.87 1.70
C LYS A 36 11.56 2.39 2.15
N GLU A 37 11.49 1.34 2.97
CA GLU A 37 10.22 0.86 3.52
C GLU A 37 9.49 1.96 4.32
N ARG A 38 10.21 2.73 5.14
CA ARG A 38 9.61 3.86 5.88
C ARG A 38 9.06 4.96 4.97
N GLN A 39 9.72 5.24 3.84
CA GLN A 39 9.25 6.21 2.84
C GLN A 39 7.99 5.72 2.10
N CYS A 40 7.92 4.41 1.80
CA CYS A 40 6.77 3.81 1.13
C CYS A 40 5.52 3.70 2.01
N LYS A 41 5.68 3.64 3.34
CA LYS A 41 4.56 3.62 4.29
C LYS A 41 3.75 4.92 4.33
N LYS A 42 4.28 6.04 3.81
CA LYS A 42 3.60 7.34 3.78
C LYS A 42 3.06 7.62 2.38
N ILE A 43 1.84 8.17 2.33
CA ILE A 43 1.25 8.65 1.08
C ILE A 43 1.91 9.99 0.70
N ASN A 44 2.82 9.93 -0.26
CA ASN A 44 3.64 11.09 -0.68
C ASN A 44 2.88 12.06 -1.59
N HIS A 45 1.99 11.56 -2.45
CA HIS A 45 1.10 12.36 -3.29
C HIS A 45 -0.17 11.58 -3.60
N LEU A 46 -1.23 12.28 -3.97
CA LEU A 46 -2.47 11.71 -4.50
C LEU A 46 -2.87 12.49 -5.74
N ILE A 47 -3.65 11.86 -6.62
CA ILE A 47 -4.20 12.49 -7.82
C ILE A 47 -5.64 12.88 -7.50
N ASN A 48 -6.00 14.14 -7.76
CA ASN A 48 -7.38 14.60 -7.57
C ASN A 48 -8.30 14.15 -8.71
N GLN A 49 -9.60 14.43 -8.61
CA GLN A 49 -10.58 14.08 -9.64
C GLN A 49 -10.29 14.75 -10.99
N GLN A 50 -9.59 15.89 -10.98
CA GLN A 50 -9.16 16.65 -12.16
C GLN A 50 -7.83 16.16 -12.75
N GLY A 51 -7.23 15.09 -12.22
CA GLY A 51 -5.97 14.52 -12.71
C GLY A 51 -4.70 15.24 -12.28
N GLN A 52 -4.78 16.19 -11.34
CA GLN A 52 -3.63 16.94 -10.82
C GLN A 52 -3.00 16.25 -9.62
N ILE A 53 -1.68 16.34 -9.51
CA ILE A 53 -0.90 15.72 -8.43
C ILE A 53 -0.84 16.65 -7.22
N CYS A 54 -1.41 16.24 -6.10
CA CYS A 54 -1.43 16.96 -4.84
C CYS A 54 -0.41 16.38 -3.84
N TYR A 55 0.43 17.24 -3.29
CA TYR A 55 1.44 16.89 -2.28
C TYR A 55 1.04 17.33 -0.87
N ASP A 56 0.16 18.32 -0.75
CA ASP A 56 -0.27 18.85 0.54
C ASP A 56 -1.10 17.83 1.34
N SER A 57 -0.94 17.86 2.65
CA SER A 57 -1.61 16.93 3.57
C SER A 57 -3.11 17.19 3.69
N GLY A 58 -3.55 18.45 3.59
CA GLY A 58 -4.96 18.84 3.63
C GLY A 58 -5.68 18.42 2.35
N GLU A 59 -5.08 18.70 1.20
CA GLU A 59 -5.61 18.28 -0.10
C GLU A 59 -5.73 16.76 -0.21
N LYS A 60 -4.72 16.01 0.25
CA LYS A 60 -4.78 14.54 0.29
C LYS A 60 -5.98 14.02 1.09
N LYS A 61 -6.23 14.60 2.26
CA LYS A 61 -7.39 14.20 3.08
C LYS A 61 -8.71 14.49 2.36
N LYS A 62 -8.80 15.62 1.66
CA LYS A 62 -9.97 15.99 0.86
C LYS A 62 -10.20 15.00 -0.28
N ILE A 63 -9.16 14.66 -1.05
CA ILE A 63 -9.23 13.70 -2.15
C ILE A 63 -9.70 12.33 -1.65
N VAL A 64 -9.13 11.83 -0.55
CA VAL A 64 -9.53 10.54 0.04
C VAL A 64 -10.99 10.58 0.49
N ARG A 65 -11.41 11.68 1.12
CA ARG A 65 -12.79 11.86 1.57
C ARG A 65 -13.77 11.88 0.39
N GLU A 66 -13.52 12.71 -0.62
CA GLU A 66 -14.36 12.80 -1.82
C GLU A 66 -14.46 11.44 -2.55
N TYR A 67 -13.34 10.71 -2.64
CA TYR A 67 -13.33 9.36 -3.22
C TYR A 67 -14.28 8.41 -2.47
N TYR A 68 -14.16 8.31 -1.15
CA TYR A 68 -15.00 7.40 -0.37
C TYR A 68 -16.45 7.87 -0.26
N GLU A 69 -16.71 9.17 -0.23
CA GLU A 69 -18.06 9.72 -0.31
C GLU A 69 -18.75 9.30 -1.63
N SER A 70 -18.02 9.31 -2.75
CA SER A 70 -18.55 8.85 -4.04
C SER A 70 -18.75 7.33 -4.08
N LEU A 71 -17.83 6.57 -3.49
CA LEU A 71 -17.86 5.09 -3.48
C LEU A 71 -19.04 4.54 -2.68
N TYR A 72 -19.34 5.18 -1.54
CA TYR A 72 -20.43 4.80 -0.65
C TYR A 72 -21.66 5.68 -0.83
N TYR A 73 -21.75 6.42 -1.94
CA TYR A 73 -22.94 7.19 -2.24
C TYR A 73 -24.11 6.25 -2.53
N GLN A 74 -25.01 6.09 -1.57
CA GLN A 74 -26.23 5.34 -1.77
C GLN A 74 -27.19 6.20 -2.59
N LYS A 75 -27.55 5.71 -3.79
CA LYS A 75 -28.57 6.35 -4.61
C LYS A 75 -29.85 6.45 -3.77
N LYS A 76 -30.35 7.67 -3.56
CA LYS A 76 -31.69 7.88 -3.01
C LYS A 76 -32.68 7.43 -4.07
N VAL A 77 -33.11 6.18 -3.98
CA VAL A 77 -34.20 5.66 -4.81
C VAL A 77 -35.49 6.25 -4.26
N GLN A 78 -36.28 6.85 -5.14
CA GLN A 78 -37.59 7.37 -4.79
C GLN A 78 -38.52 6.20 -4.41
N GLU A 79 -39.39 6.39 -3.42
CA GLU A 79 -40.30 5.34 -2.96
C GLU A 79 -41.22 4.88 -4.10
N GLU A 80 -41.53 5.78 -5.02
CA GLU A 80 -42.32 5.52 -6.22
C GLU A 80 -41.63 4.53 -7.17
N GLU A 81 -40.31 4.64 -7.37
CA GLU A 81 -39.53 3.68 -8.18
C GLU A 81 -39.53 2.29 -7.52
N ILE A 82 -39.42 2.25 -6.18
CA ILE A 82 -39.48 1.00 -5.41
C ILE A 82 -40.86 0.36 -5.54
N GLN A 83 -41.93 1.15 -5.37
CA GLN A 83 -43.30 0.66 -5.52
C GLN A 83 -43.58 0.16 -6.93
N GLN A 84 -43.13 0.89 -7.97
CA GLN A 84 -43.30 0.49 -9.35
C GLN A 84 -42.52 -0.80 -9.67
N TYR A 85 -41.32 -0.95 -9.12
CA TYR A 85 -40.55 -2.19 -9.23
C TYR A 85 -41.27 -3.37 -8.56
N LEU A 86 -41.77 -3.18 -7.33
CA LEU A 86 -42.50 -4.21 -6.59
C LEU A 86 -43.80 -4.62 -7.28
N GLN A 87 -44.52 -3.67 -7.89
CA GLN A 87 -45.72 -3.95 -8.69
C GLN A 87 -45.39 -4.74 -9.96
N LYS A 88 -44.29 -4.42 -10.65
CA LYS A 88 -43.83 -5.18 -11.82
C LYS A 88 -43.31 -6.57 -11.48
N ALA A 89 -42.77 -6.76 -10.28
CA ALA A 89 -42.09 -7.99 -9.90
C ALA A 89 -43.02 -9.19 -9.67
N ASN A 90 -44.36 -9.05 -9.79
CA ASN A 90 -45.34 -10.14 -9.60
C ASN A 90 -45.03 -11.03 -8.39
N LEU A 91 -44.61 -10.41 -7.28
CA LEU A 91 -44.17 -11.13 -6.08
C LEU A 91 -45.38 -11.81 -5.42
N PRO A 92 -45.27 -13.07 -4.97
CA PRO A 92 -46.33 -13.72 -4.22
C PRO A 92 -46.59 -12.93 -2.94
N ARG A 93 -47.83 -12.46 -2.78
CA ARG A 93 -48.24 -11.67 -1.62
C ARG A 93 -48.44 -12.62 -0.44
N ILE A 94 -47.71 -12.40 0.65
CA ILE A 94 -47.95 -13.12 1.89
C ILE A 94 -49.29 -12.62 2.45
N PRO A 95 -50.29 -13.50 2.66
CA PRO A 95 -51.55 -13.11 3.28
C PRO A 95 -51.27 -12.61 4.69
N LYS A 96 -51.89 -11.48 5.05
CA LYS A 96 -51.86 -10.97 6.42
C LYS A 96 -52.83 -11.77 7.27
N ASP A 97 -52.48 -13.01 7.55
CA ASP A 97 -53.19 -13.85 8.50
C ASP A 97 -52.18 -14.41 9.49
N VAL A 98 -51.81 -13.61 10.49
CA VAL A 98 -51.62 -14.06 11.88
C VAL A 98 -51.89 -12.84 12.78
N GLU A 99 -53.01 -12.95 13.53
CA GLU A 99 -53.56 -12.10 14.62
C GLU A 99 -54.15 -10.72 14.30
#